data_AF-A0A661BEN5-F1
#
_entry.id   AF-A0A661BEN5-F1
#
_cell.length_a   1.000
_cell.length_b   1.000
_cell.length_c   1.000
_cell.angle_alpha   90.00
_cell.angle_beta   90.00
_cell.angle_gamma   90.00
#
_symmetry.space_group_name_H-M   'P 1'
#
loop_
_entity.id
_entity.type
_entity.pdbx_description
1 polymer ?
#
loop_
_entity_poly.entity_id
_entity_poly.type
_entity_poly.pdbx_seq_one_letter_code
_entity_poly.pdbx_strand_id
1 'polypeptide(L)'
;MGLTMRAREMIRRALRIIHSGPREVTEEEAARVIEEVTAFIEEATPVIEESGDETAVGLLDEANTHLENANSSFDEGNYRGAVAEALVARRLATRALHIAGGPPEGGGR
;
A
#
# COMPACT_ATOMS: atom_id res chain seq x y z
N MET A 1 -26.61 21.12 -24.46
CA MET A 1 -26.70 19.71 -24.01
C MET A 1 -25.55 19.36 -23.05
N GLY A 2 -25.57 19.83 -21.79
CA GLY A 2 -24.42 19.64 -20.86
C GLY A 2 -24.78 19.17 -19.44
N LEU A 3 -26.07 18.97 -19.14
CA LEU A 3 -26.55 18.63 -17.79
C LEU A 3 -26.61 17.11 -17.53
N THR A 4 -26.52 16.28 -18.56
CA THR A 4 -26.66 14.82 -18.45
C THR A 4 -25.36 14.10 -18.10
N MET A 5 -24.20 14.65 -18.49
CA MET A 5 -22.88 14.05 -18.20
C MET A 5 -22.52 14.16 -16.72
N ARG A 6 -22.67 15.36 -16.12
CA ARG A 6 -22.42 15.58 -14.69
C ARG A 6 -23.39 14.80 -13.79
N ALA A 7 -24.67 14.73 -14.17
CA ALA A 7 -25.65 13.92 -13.45
C ALA A 7 -25.29 12.42 -13.51
N ARG A 8 -24.87 11.92 -14.68
CA ARG A 8 -24.44 10.54 -14.87
C ARG A 8 -23.15 10.21 -14.11
N GLU A 9 -22.23 11.16 -13.99
CA GLU A 9 -21.00 11.00 -13.23
C GLU A 9 -21.25 10.99 -11.71
N MET A 10 -22.12 11.87 -11.21
CA MET A 10 -22.55 11.84 -9.81
C MET A 10 -23.33 10.57 -9.47
N ILE A 11 -24.20 10.09 -10.36
CA ILE A 11 -24.91 8.82 -10.19
C ILE A 11 -23.93 7.65 -10.16
N ARG A 12 -22.90 7.62 -11.01
CA ARG A 12 -21.86 6.57 -10.97
C ARG A 12 -21.04 6.61 -9.68
N ARG A 13 -20.72 7.81 -9.18
CA ARG A 13 -20.00 7.98 -7.92
C ARG A 13 -20.85 7.57 -6.73
N ALA A 14 -22.13 7.93 -6.72
CA ALA A 14 -23.11 7.51 -5.72
C ALA A 14 -23.36 6.00 -5.76
N LEU A 15 -23.50 5.40 -6.95
CA LEU A 15 -23.62 3.95 -7.11
C LEU A 15 -22.36 3.22 -6.65
N ARG A 16 -21.16 3.76 -6.90
CA ARG A 16 -19.91 3.22 -6.37
C ARG A 16 -19.89 3.25 -4.84
N ILE A 17 -20.41 4.30 -4.20
CA ILE A 17 -20.50 4.40 -2.73
C ILE A 17 -21.58 3.46 -2.17
N ILE A 18 -22.74 3.35 -2.83
CA ILE A 18 -23.88 2.54 -2.38
C ILE A 18 -23.66 1.05 -2.61
N HIS A 19 -23.01 0.64 -3.70
CA HIS A 19 -22.59 -0.75 -3.93
C HIS A 19 -21.28 -1.11 -3.21
N SER A 20 -20.55 -0.13 -2.69
CA SER A 20 -19.42 -0.38 -1.78
C SER A 20 -19.93 -0.36 -0.34
N GLY A 21 -20.68 -1.40 0.06
CA GLY A 21 -20.60 -1.88 1.44
C GLY A 21 -19.13 -2.21 1.80
N PRO A 22 -18.82 -2.85 2.94
CA PRO A 22 -17.50 -3.45 3.08
C PRO A 22 -17.33 -4.45 1.92
N ARG A 23 -16.63 -4.04 0.86
CA ARG A 23 -16.39 -4.86 -0.31
C ARG A 23 -15.56 -6.02 0.20
N GLU A 24 -16.10 -7.22 0.04
CA GLU A 24 -15.38 -8.43 0.36
C GLU A 24 -14.13 -8.47 -0.53
N VAL A 25 -12.98 -8.56 0.13
CA VAL A 25 -11.68 -8.70 -0.55
C VAL A 25 -11.61 -10.16 -1.00
N THR A 26 -11.52 -10.38 -2.31
CA THR A 26 -11.37 -11.74 -2.84
C THR A 26 -9.94 -12.23 -2.66
N GLU A 27 -9.75 -13.54 -2.75
CA GLU A 27 -8.43 -14.17 -2.76
C GLU A 27 -7.54 -13.57 -3.85
N GLU A 28 -8.04 -13.43 -5.07
CA GLU A 28 -7.25 -12.89 -6.19
C GLU A 28 -6.91 -11.40 -6.01
N GLU A 29 -7.78 -10.64 -5.35
CA GLU A 29 -7.52 -9.24 -5.01
C GLU A 29 -6.41 -9.13 -3.96
N ALA A 30 -6.45 -9.97 -2.91
CA ALA A 30 -5.42 -10.02 -1.89
C ALA A 30 -4.08 -10.50 -2.42
N ALA A 31 -4.06 -11.58 -3.20
CA ALA A 31 -2.84 -12.12 -3.81
C ALA A 31 -2.14 -11.05 -4.67
N ARG A 32 -2.91 -10.34 -5.52
CA ARG A 32 -2.36 -9.26 -6.34
C ARG A 32 -1.76 -8.14 -5.50
N VAL A 33 -2.43 -7.71 -4.43
CA VAL A 33 -1.90 -6.65 -3.57
C VAL A 33 -0.60 -7.09 -2.89
N ILE A 34 -0.53 -8.33 -2.40
CA ILE A 34 0.69 -8.88 -1.80
C ILE A 34 1.81 -8.90 -2.83
N GLU A 35 1.57 -9.45 -4.03
CA GLU A 35 2.56 -9.49 -5.12
C GLU A 35 3.08 -8.10 -5.51
N GLU A 36 2.18 -7.11 -5.67
CA GLU A 36 2.55 -5.73 -5.98
C GLU A 36 3.41 -5.10 -4.88
N VAL A 37 3.12 -5.38 -3.61
CA VAL A 37 3.88 -4.86 -2.47
C VAL A 37 5.22 -5.57 -2.32
N THR A 38 5.28 -6.89 -2.52
CA THR A 38 6.52 -7.67 -2.53
C THR A 38 7.48 -7.11 -3.56
N ALA A 39 7.03 -6.96 -4.83
CA ALA A 39 7.87 -6.42 -5.90
C ALA A 39 8.35 -5.00 -5.58
N PHE A 40 7.50 -4.14 -5.01
CA PHE A 40 7.88 -2.80 -4.60
C PHE A 40 8.97 -2.80 -3.51
N ILE A 41 8.86 -3.68 -2.52
CA ILE A 41 9.86 -3.82 -1.44
C ILE A 41 11.17 -4.37 -1.99
N GLU A 42 11.13 -5.37 -2.88
CA GLU A 42 12.32 -5.92 -3.55
C GLU A 42 13.07 -4.84 -4.35
N GLU A 43 12.34 -3.98 -5.08
CA GLU A 43 12.94 -2.86 -5.82
C GLU A 43 13.50 -1.76 -4.89
N ALA A 44 12.86 -1.50 -3.75
CA ALA A 44 13.26 -0.45 -2.82
C ALA A 44 14.44 -0.86 -1.91
N THR A 45 14.53 -2.14 -1.57
CA THR A 45 15.55 -2.71 -0.66
C THR A 45 16.98 -2.24 -0.97
N PRO A 46 17.53 -2.42 -2.20
CA PRO A 46 18.92 -2.04 -2.47
C PRO A 46 19.16 -0.54 -2.26
N VAL A 47 18.21 0.32 -2.63
CA VAL A 47 18.35 1.79 -2.44
C VAL A 47 18.38 2.14 -0.95
N ILE A 48 17.54 1.47 -0.15
CA ILE A 48 17.46 1.70 1.30
C ILE A 48 18.73 1.19 2.01
N GLU A 49 19.17 -0.03 1.70
CA GLU A 49 20.37 -0.62 2.30
C GLU A 49 21.64 0.16 1.92
N GLU A 50 21.79 0.56 0.65
CA GLU A 50 22.94 1.33 0.16
C GLU A 50 23.01 2.74 0.76
N SER A 51 21.89 3.30 1.22
CA SER A 51 21.85 4.62 1.86
C SER A 51 22.61 4.66 3.19
N GLY A 52 22.72 3.52 3.87
CA GLY A 52 23.30 3.41 5.22
C GLY A 52 22.52 4.14 6.32
N ASP A 53 21.30 4.64 6.04
CA ASP A 53 20.46 5.29 7.04
C ASP A 53 19.74 4.25 7.91
N GLU A 54 20.13 4.17 9.18
CA GLU A 54 19.57 3.19 10.14
C GLU A 54 18.05 3.34 10.34
N THR A 55 17.50 4.55 10.18
CA THR A 55 16.05 4.77 10.29
C THR A 55 15.33 4.23 9.08
N ALA A 56 15.89 4.42 7.88
CA ALA A 56 15.34 3.84 6.65
C ALA A 56 15.38 2.31 6.70
N VAL A 57 16.50 1.72 7.15
CA VAL A 57 16.65 0.27 7.32
C VAL A 57 15.65 -0.28 8.34
N GLY A 58 15.50 0.36 9.50
CA GLY A 58 14.52 -0.08 10.50
C GLY A 58 13.07 -0.07 9.98
N LEU A 59 12.70 0.93 9.17
CA LEU A 59 11.39 0.97 8.52
C LEU A 59 11.21 -0.12 7.45
N LEU A 60 12.29 -0.51 6.76
CA LEU A 60 12.29 -1.63 5.83
C LEU A 60 12.09 -2.96 6.56
N ASP A 61 12.74 -3.16 7.71
CA ASP A 61 12.55 -4.34 8.55
C ASP A 61 11.10 -4.46 9.06
N GLU A 62 10.52 -3.35 9.51
CA GLU A 62 9.10 -3.30 9.88
C GLU A 62 8.20 -3.59 8.67
N ALA A 63 8.52 -3.07 7.49
CA ALA A 63 7.76 -3.35 6.27
C ALA A 63 7.78 -4.84 5.92
N ASN A 64 8.94 -5.50 6.03
CA ASN A 64 9.07 -6.94 5.81
C ASN A 64 8.26 -7.75 6.83
N THR A 65 8.28 -7.36 8.11
CA THR A 65 7.45 -8.00 9.15
C THR A 65 5.96 -7.92 8.82
N HIS A 66 5.48 -6.77 8.34
CA HIS A 66 4.10 -6.61 7.91
C HIS A 66 3.78 -7.43 6.65
N LEU A 67 4.72 -7.58 5.72
CA LEU A 67 4.54 -8.44 4.55
C LEU A 67 4.47 -9.93 4.94
N GLU A 68 5.26 -10.39 5.92
CA GLU A 68 5.17 -11.74 6.48
C GLU A 68 3.79 -11.99 7.14
N ASN A 69 3.29 -11.02 7.91
CA ASN A 69 1.94 -11.06 8.49
C ASN A 69 0.84 -11.07 7.42
N ALA A 70 1.05 -10.36 6.31
CA ALA A 70 0.14 -10.35 5.17
C ALA A 70 0.04 -11.75 4.53
N ASN A 71 1.18 -12.40 4.29
CA ASN A 71 1.24 -13.77 3.77
C ASN A 71 0.58 -14.76 4.73
N SER A 72 0.87 -14.67 6.03
CA SER A 72 0.23 -15.53 7.05
C SER A 72 -1.29 -15.35 7.06
N SER A 73 -1.77 -14.10 7.01
CA SER A 73 -3.21 -13.82 6.94
C SER A 73 -3.84 -14.34 5.64
N PHE A 74 -3.10 -14.32 4.53
CA PHE A 74 -3.55 -14.86 3.25
C PHE A 74 -3.72 -16.38 3.31
N ASP A 75 -2.72 -17.08 3.87
CA ASP A 75 -2.73 -18.53 4.04
C ASP A 75 -3.87 -19.00 4.97
N GLU A 76 -4.26 -18.17 5.93
CA GLU A 76 -5.40 -18.39 6.83
C GLU A 76 -6.77 -18.08 6.18
N GLY A 77 -6.80 -17.59 4.94
CA GLY A 77 -8.02 -17.14 4.25
C GLY A 77 -8.55 -15.79 4.74
N ASN A 78 -7.81 -15.08 5.58
CA ASN A 78 -8.12 -13.73 6.04
C ASN A 78 -7.64 -12.68 5.03
N TYR A 79 -8.22 -12.68 3.82
CA TYR A 79 -7.82 -11.81 2.72
C TYR A 79 -7.89 -10.32 3.04
N ARG A 80 -8.86 -9.92 3.85
CA ARG A 80 -8.97 -8.52 4.31
C ARG A 80 -7.82 -8.14 5.24
N GLY A 81 -7.44 -9.03 6.16
CA GLY A 81 -6.26 -8.85 7.02
C GLY A 81 -4.99 -8.79 6.18
N ALA A 82 -4.85 -9.70 5.22
CA ALA A 82 -3.72 -9.75 4.31
C ALA A 82 -3.51 -8.44 3.54
N VAL A 83 -4.58 -7.89 2.95
CA VAL A 83 -4.52 -6.57 2.28
C VAL A 83 -4.17 -5.45 3.25
N ALA A 84 -4.72 -5.46 4.46
CA ALA A 84 -4.43 -4.42 5.45
C ALA A 84 -2.93 -4.41 5.82
N GLU A 85 -2.37 -5.58 6.12
CA GLU A 85 -0.94 -5.76 6.44
C GLU A 85 -0.04 -5.37 5.25
N ALA A 86 -0.37 -5.80 4.02
CA ALA A 86 0.39 -5.44 2.83
C ALA A 86 0.39 -3.91 2.57
N LEU A 87 -0.73 -3.22 2.81
CA LEU A 87 -0.80 -1.76 2.67
C LEU A 87 0.03 -1.03 3.74
N VAL A 88 0.13 -1.59 4.95
CA VAL A 88 1.03 -1.07 6.00
C VAL A 88 2.49 -1.24 5.57
N ALA A 89 2.87 -2.44 5.10
CA ALA A 89 4.20 -2.72 4.57
C ALA A 89 4.59 -1.72 3.46
N ARG A 90 3.71 -1.52 2.49
CA ARG A 90 3.92 -0.55 1.39
C ARG A 90 4.16 0.87 1.90
N ARG A 91 3.40 1.31 2.91
CA ARG A 91 3.54 2.65 3.49
C ARG A 91 4.89 2.82 4.19
N LEU A 92 5.32 1.81 4.94
CA LEU A 92 6.60 1.80 5.64
C LEU A 92 7.77 1.81 4.64
N ALA A 93 7.75 0.94 3.64
CA ALA A 93 8.76 0.91 2.59
C ALA A 93 8.81 2.21 1.76
N THR A 94 7.66 2.82 1.47
CA THR A 94 7.61 4.15 0.82
C THR A 94 8.31 5.22 1.68
N ARG A 95 8.10 5.17 3.00
CA ARG A 95 8.74 6.11 3.93
C ARG A 95 10.24 5.84 4.05
N ALA A 96 10.64 4.57 4.13
CA ALA A 96 12.04 4.16 4.14
C ALA A 96 12.77 4.69 2.89
N LEU A 97 12.19 4.48 1.70
CA LEU A 97 12.74 4.95 0.43
C LEU A 97 12.86 6.48 0.38
N HIS A 98 11.89 7.20 0.95
CA HIS A 98 11.96 8.67 1.05
C HIS A 98 13.13 9.14 1.93
N ILE A 99 13.41 8.45 3.04
CA ILE A 99 14.54 8.76 3.91
C ILE A 99 15.87 8.41 3.22
N ALA A 100 15.94 7.23 2.61
CA ALA A 100 17.12 6.74 1.89
C ALA A 100 17.52 7.61 0.68
N GLY A 101 16.53 8.19 -0.02
CA GLY A 101 16.73 9.00 -1.23
C GLY A 101 17.10 10.48 -1.03
N GLY A 102 17.19 10.99 0.20
CA GLY A 102 17.60 12.37 0.51
C GLY A 102 16.46 13.32 0.94
N PRO A 103 16.81 14.49 1.52
CA PRO A 103 16.33 14.94 2.83
C PRO A 103 14.84 15.33 2.87
N PRO A 104 14.19 15.26 4.06
CA PRO A 104 12.90 15.91 4.25
C PRO A 104 13.07 17.41 4.00
N GLU A 105 12.33 17.96 3.05
CA GLU A 105 12.16 19.40 2.96
C GLU A 105 11.39 19.89 4.20
N GLY A 106 12.15 20.15 5.26
CA GLY A 106 11.96 21.32 6.11
C GLY A 106 12.41 22.56 5.34
N GLY A 107 11.74 22.83 4.21
CA GLY A 107 11.87 24.03 3.41
C GLY A 107 10.68 24.96 3.65
N GLY A 108 10.80 25.84 4.65
CA GLY A 108 10.04 27.09 4.72
C GLY A 108 8.76 27.08 5.56
N ARG A 109 8.88 27.38 6.85
CA ARG A 109 8.82 28.77 7.38
C ARG A 109 9.04 28.77 8.89
#